data_AF-A0A0C2HIC0-F1
#
_entry.id   AF-A0A0C2HIC0-F1
#
_cell.length_a   1.000
_cell.length_b   1.000
_cell.length_c   1.000
_cell.angle_alpha   90.00
_cell.angle_beta   90.00
_cell.angle_gamma   90.00
#
_symmetry.space_group_name_H-M   'P 1'
#
loop_
_entity.id
_entity.type
_entity.pdbx_description
1 polymer ?
#
loop_
_entity_poly.entity_id
_entity_poly.type
_entity_poly.pdbx_seq_one_letter_code
_entity_poly.pdbx_strand_id
1 'polypeptide(L)'
;MNTIIEFLKRRKIFTVFAAIVLGAIGSGTWEYIFKPIILLSRDFILNVTTLGIEKFKNEVYLDISRGYTENTSLNILGEINQLYFTFSIIFCLWAYTKIKDIKKDKKEILGNLVELEKELDGNFEQKCQREHIKELREILSNLNTKSTTILLYIFILIVVISTSARYMNFAKTSYINSAISHYKQGMQIIKPYIPTERYILIESEFAQINRKEDYVNVLNKIYIELERNNFNYRKFDAW
;
A
#
# COMPACT_ATOMS: atom_id res chain seq x y z
N MET A 1 -26.84 16.94 -41.70
CA MET A 1 -26.21 17.46 -40.47
C MET A 1 -26.79 16.84 -39.20
N ASN A 2 -28.12 16.67 -39.08
CA ASN A 2 -28.76 16.05 -37.90
C ASN A 2 -28.38 14.58 -37.63
N THR A 3 -28.16 13.78 -38.68
CA THR A 3 -27.79 12.35 -38.55
C THR A 3 -26.40 12.12 -37.94
N ILE A 4 -25.44 13.03 -38.18
CA ILE A 4 -24.07 12.92 -37.62
C ILE A 4 -24.06 13.27 -36.12
N ILE A 5 -24.89 14.24 -35.72
CA ILE A 5 -25.02 14.66 -34.32
C ILE A 5 -25.69 13.54 -33.48
N GLU A 6 -26.72 12.88 -34.01
CA GLU A 6 -27.32 11.72 -33.33
C GLU A 6 -26.35 10.54 -33.20
N PHE A 7 -25.56 10.26 -34.24
CA PHE A 7 -24.57 9.18 -34.20
C PHE A 7 -23.49 9.43 -33.13
N LEU A 8 -23.00 10.67 -33.02
CA LEU A 8 -22.06 11.08 -31.97
C LEU A 8 -22.66 11.03 -30.57
N LYS A 9 -23.94 11.39 -30.41
CA LYS A 9 -24.65 11.34 -29.12
C LYS A 9 -24.85 9.89 -28.65
N ARG A 10 -25.20 8.98 -29.57
CA ARG A 10 -25.37 7.54 -29.32
C ARG A 10 -24.06 6.88 -28.89
N ARG A 11 -22.92 7.27 -29.50
CA ARG A 11 -21.60 6.76 -29.15
C ARG A 11 -21.16 7.18 -27.74
N LYS A 12 -21.40 8.45 -27.35
CA LYS A 12 -21.06 8.94 -25.99
C LYS A 12 -21.87 8.27 -24.89
N ILE A 13 -23.16 8.02 -25.12
CA ILE A 13 -24.02 7.29 -24.18
C ILE A 13 -23.50 5.86 -23.98
N PHE A 14 -23.08 5.19 -25.05
CA PHE A 14 -22.51 3.86 -24.96
C PHE A 14 -21.20 3.84 -24.16
N THR A 15 -20.33 4.85 -24.30
CA THR A 15 -19.10 4.93 -23.51
C THR A 15 -19.37 5.09 -22.01
N VAL A 16 -20.35 5.92 -21.64
CA VAL A 16 -20.76 6.11 -20.24
C VAL A 16 -21.35 4.82 -19.68
N PHE A 17 -22.24 4.17 -20.44
CA PHE A 17 -22.84 2.90 -20.02
C PHE A 17 -21.79 1.79 -19.88
N ALA A 18 -20.87 1.67 -20.84
CA ALA A 18 -19.76 0.73 -20.77
C ALA A 18 -18.85 1.01 -19.58
N ALA A 19 -18.56 2.27 -19.25
CA ALA A 19 -17.77 2.63 -18.06
C ALA A 19 -18.49 2.28 -16.75
N ILE A 20 -19.82 2.46 -16.67
CA ILE A 20 -20.62 2.07 -15.50
C ILE A 20 -20.64 0.54 -15.35
N VAL A 21 -20.83 -0.19 -16.43
CA VAL A 21 -20.83 -1.67 -16.42
C VAL A 21 -19.44 -2.22 -16.09
N LEU A 22 -18.36 -1.64 -16.65
CA LEU A 22 -16.99 -1.99 -16.25
C LEU A 22 -16.70 -1.64 -14.80
N GLY A 23 -17.25 -0.54 -14.28
CA GLY A 23 -17.14 -0.16 -12.87
C GLY A 23 -17.85 -1.16 -11.95
N ALA A 24 -19.07 -1.57 -12.31
CA ALA A 24 -19.90 -2.49 -11.52
C ALA A 24 -19.39 -3.94 -11.58
N ILE A 25 -18.97 -4.41 -12.77
CA ILE A 25 -18.30 -5.71 -12.93
C ILE A 25 -16.95 -5.66 -12.23
N GLY A 26 -16.20 -4.58 -12.39
CA GLY A 26 -14.94 -4.35 -11.69
C GLY A 26 -15.13 -4.53 -10.18
N SER A 27 -16.04 -3.80 -9.55
CA SER A 27 -16.22 -3.83 -8.09
C SER A 27 -16.56 -5.23 -7.55
N GLY A 28 -17.42 -5.98 -8.22
CA GLY A 28 -17.79 -7.34 -7.77
C GLY A 28 -16.71 -8.38 -8.05
N THR A 29 -16.05 -8.30 -9.21
CA THR A 29 -15.03 -9.28 -9.62
C THR A 29 -13.73 -9.08 -8.84
N TRP A 30 -13.40 -7.83 -8.49
CA TRP A 30 -12.23 -7.52 -7.68
C TRP A 30 -12.32 -8.13 -6.28
N GLU A 31 -13.49 -8.14 -5.64
CA GLU A 31 -13.62 -8.77 -4.32
C GLU A 31 -13.36 -10.27 -4.40
N TYR A 32 -13.93 -10.97 -5.39
CA TYR A 32 -13.73 -12.41 -5.53
C TYR A 32 -12.28 -12.79 -5.87
N ILE A 33 -11.61 -11.99 -6.71
CA ILE A 33 -10.22 -12.25 -7.12
C ILE A 33 -9.24 -11.84 -6.01
N PHE A 34 -9.40 -10.65 -5.42
CA PHE A 34 -8.41 -10.12 -4.48
C PHE A 34 -8.59 -10.63 -3.06
N LYS A 35 -9.80 -10.94 -2.59
CA LYS A 35 -10.00 -11.43 -1.22
C LYS A 35 -9.15 -12.67 -0.90
N PRO A 36 -9.10 -13.73 -1.73
CA PRO A 36 -8.20 -14.85 -1.47
C PRO A 36 -6.73 -14.43 -1.57
N ILE A 37 -6.36 -13.56 -2.51
CA ILE A 37 -4.98 -13.06 -2.65
C ILE A 37 -4.55 -12.24 -1.43
N ILE A 38 -5.43 -11.42 -0.86
CA ILE A 38 -5.16 -10.59 0.32
C ILE A 38 -5.04 -11.44 1.57
N LEU A 39 -5.88 -12.47 1.73
CA LEU A 39 -5.77 -13.41 2.83
C LEU A 39 -4.48 -14.23 2.73
N LEU A 40 -4.16 -14.75 1.54
CA LEU A 40 -2.90 -15.44 1.27
C LEU A 40 -1.69 -14.53 1.45
N SER A 41 -1.79 -13.25 1.06
CA SER A 41 -0.68 -12.31 1.17
C SER A 41 -0.39 -11.95 2.62
N ARG A 42 -1.40 -11.89 3.50
CA ARG A 42 -1.18 -11.70 4.94
C ARG A 42 -0.30 -12.82 5.49
N ASP A 43 -0.68 -14.07 5.27
CA ASP A 43 0.08 -15.21 5.77
C ASP A 43 1.43 -15.34 5.07
N PHE A 44 1.50 -15.03 3.78
CA PHE A 44 2.75 -15.01 3.02
C PHE A 44 3.71 -13.92 3.48
N ILE A 45 3.24 -12.68 3.69
CA ILE A 45 4.07 -11.57 4.20
C ILE A 45 4.57 -11.93 5.59
N LEU A 46 3.68 -12.40 6.45
CA LEU A 46 4.06 -12.85 7.78
C LEU A 46 5.10 -13.99 7.72
N ASN A 47 4.91 -14.99 6.87
CA ASN A 47 5.84 -16.10 6.70
C ASN A 47 7.17 -15.69 6.04
N VAL A 48 7.15 -14.82 5.04
CA VAL A 48 8.35 -14.32 4.31
C VAL A 48 9.16 -13.38 5.20
N THR A 49 8.52 -12.48 5.93
CA THR A 49 9.18 -11.65 6.94
C THR A 49 9.78 -12.51 8.05
N THR A 50 9.21 -13.69 8.31
CA THR A 50 9.71 -14.64 9.30
C THR A 50 10.55 -15.77 8.77
N LEU A 51 11.02 -15.71 7.51
CA LEU A 51 12.07 -16.59 6.99
C LEU A 51 13.42 -16.28 7.69
N GLY A 52 13.46 -16.38 9.02
CA GLY A 52 14.67 -16.34 9.85
C GLY A 52 14.59 -15.57 11.17
N ILE A 53 13.50 -14.87 11.50
CA ILE A 53 13.47 -13.98 12.68
C ILE A 53 12.44 -14.46 13.71
N GLU A 54 12.75 -15.53 14.44
CA GLU A 54 11.99 -15.94 15.64
C GLU A 54 11.81 -14.77 16.61
N LYS A 55 12.80 -13.87 16.68
CA LYS A 55 12.73 -12.63 17.47
C LYS A 55 11.53 -11.76 17.11
N PHE A 56 11.15 -11.66 15.83
CA PHE A 56 10.01 -10.86 15.40
C PHE A 56 8.69 -11.50 15.86
N LYS A 57 8.55 -12.83 15.73
CA LYS A 57 7.39 -13.56 16.26
C LYS A 57 7.29 -13.38 17.78
N ASN A 58 8.38 -13.59 18.50
CA ASN A 58 8.42 -13.44 19.95
C ASN A 58 8.08 -12.02 20.40
N GLU A 59 8.55 -10.99 19.66
CA GLU A 59 8.19 -9.59 19.92
C GLU A 59 6.69 -9.35 19.75
N VAL A 60 6.04 -9.96 18.75
CA VAL A 60 4.58 -9.89 18.59
C VAL A 60 3.86 -10.47 19.79
N TYR A 61 4.27 -11.64 20.27
CA TYR A 61 3.66 -12.28 21.44
C TYR A 61 3.94 -11.53 22.74
N LEU A 62 5.12 -10.94 22.87
CA LEU A 62 5.45 -10.01 23.95
C LEU A 62 4.59 -8.73 23.89
N ASP A 63 4.29 -8.21 22.71
CA ASP A 63 3.39 -7.07 22.56
C ASP A 63 1.93 -7.44 22.92
N ILE A 64 1.51 -8.68 22.63
CA ILE A 64 0.19 -9.21 23.05
C ILE A 64 0.09 -9.24 24.58
N SER A 65 1.12 -9.69 25.29
CA SER A 65 1.11 -9.81 26.77
C SER A 65 0.89 -8.48 27.49
N ARG A 66 1.25 -7.36 26.85
CA ARG A 66 1.01 -6.00 27.36
C ARG A 66 -0.47 -5.62 27.42
N GLY A 67 -1.33 -6.27 26.63
CA GLY A 67 -2.78 -6.14 26.74
C GLY A 67 -3.40 -4.81 26.27
N TYR A 68 -2.62 -3.93 25.64
CA TYR A 68 -3.14 -2.67 25.09
C TYR A 68 -3.95 -2.92 23.82
N THR A 69 -5.17 -2.37 23.77
CA THR A 69 -6.07 -2.48 22.61
C THR A 69 -6.58 -1.11 22.22
N GLU A 70 -6.20 -0.63 21.04
CA GLU A 70 -6.67 0.65 20.50
C GLU A 70 -7.14 0.50 19.06
N ASN A 71 -8.38 0.05 18.89
CA ASN A 71 -8.97 -0.12 17.55
C ASN A 71 -9.15 1.21 16.83
N THR A 72 -9.49 2.28 17.55
CA THR A 72 -9.64 3.62 16.97
C THR A 72 -8.31 4.14 16.44
N SER A 73 -7.23 4.02 17.22
CA SER A 73 -5.88 4.42 16.81
C SER A 73 -5.41 3.61 15.60
N LEU A 74 -5.74 2.31 15.54
CA LEU A 74 -5.45 1.47 14.37
C LEU A 74 -6.16 1.93 13.10
N ASN A 75 -7.45 2.24 13.18
CA ASN A 75 -8.21 2.72 12.03
C ASN A 75 -7.64 4.05 11.53
N ILE A 76 -7.37 4.98 12.45
CA ILE A 76 -6.74 6.27 12.12
C ILE A 76 -5.38 6.06 11.44
N LEU A 77 -4.54 5.17 11.98
CA LEU A 77 -3.25 4.82 11.38
C LEU A 77 -3.41 4.22 9.98
N GLY A 78 -4.41 3.36 9.79
CA GLY A 78 -4.78 2.79 8.49
C GLY A 78 -5.14 3.86 7.46
N GLU A 79 -6.03 4.78 7.83
CA GLU A 79 -6.45 5.90 6.99
C GLU A 79 -5.27 6.82 6.62
N ILE A 80 -4.40 7.15 7.58
CA ILE A 80 -3.19 7.96 7.34
C ILE A 80 -2.25 7.24 6.36
N ASN A 81 -2.06 5.93 6.52
CA ASN A 81 -1.22 5.14 5.62
C ASN A 81 -1.82 5.07 4.20
N GLN A 82 -3.13 4.92 4.08
CA GLN A 82 -3.83 4.93 2.79
C GLN A 82 -3.71 6.28 2.09
N LEU A 83 -3.85 7.38 2.83
CA LEU A 83 -3.68 8.73 2.31
C LEU A 83 -2.25 8.96 1.80
N TYR A 84 -1.24 8.56 2.58
CA TYR A 84 0.16 8.63 2.16
C TYR A 84 0.43 7.85 0.86
N PHE A 85 -0.09 6.62 0.78
CA PHE A 85 0.05 5.78 -0.41
C PHE A 85 -0.59 6.43 -1.65
N THR A 86 -1.82 6.91 -1.50
CA THR A 86 -2.58 7.57 -2.58
C THR A 86 -1.84 8.82 -3.08
N PHE A 87 -1.36 9.66 -2.16
CA PHE A 87 -0.57 10.84 -2.50
C PHE A 87 0.72 10.49 -3.23
N SER A 88 1.42 9.44 -2.78
CA SER A 88 2.66 8.99 -3.41
C SER A 88 2.43 8.52 -4.86
N ILE A 89 1.34 7.80 -5.12
CA ILE A 89 0.96 7.38 -6.48
C ILE A 89 0.66 8.59 -7.36
N ILE A 90 -0.19 9.51 -6.88
CA ILE A 90 -0.57 10.71 -7.64
C ILE A 90 0.67 11.53 -7.99
N PHE A 91 1.58 11.71 -7.02
CA PHE A 91 2.84 12.42 -7.24
C PHE A 91 3.71 11.73 -8.29
N CYS A 92 3.86 10.40 -8.24
CA CYS A 92 4.63 9.65 -9.24
C CYS A 92 4.04 9.78 -10.64
N LEU A 93 2.70 9.70 -10.78
CA LEU A 93 2.01 9.89 -12.06
C LEU A 93 2.20 11.31 -12.59
N TRP A 94 2.03 12.31 -11.74
CA TRP A 94 2.24 13.71 -12.10
C TRP A 94 3.69 13.96 -12.56
N ALA A 95 4.68 13.48 -11.79
CA ALA A 95 6.09 13.60 -12.13
C ALA A 95 6.42 12.91 -13.46
N TYR A 96 5.85 11.72 -13.70
CA TYR A 96 5.99 11.01 -14.96
C TYR A 96 5.44 11.81 -16.15
N THR A 97 4.24 12.39 -16.02
CA THR A 97 3.67 13.24 -17.09
C THR A 97 4.52 14.47 -17.36
N LYS A 98 5.03 15.15 -16.32
CA LYS A 98 5.88 16.33 -16.49
C LYS A 98 7.22 16.00 -17.14
N ILE A 99 7.86 14.88 -16.79
CA ILE A 99 9.09 14.44 -17.45
C ILE A 99 8.83 14.12 -18.93
N LYS A 100 7.67 13.52 -19.24
CA LYS A 100 7.27 13.24 -20.63
C LYS A 100 7.08 14.53 -21.43
N ASP A 101 6.39 15.52 -20.87
CA ASP A 101 6.18 16.83 -21.50
C ASP A 101 7.52 17.53 -21.75
N ILE A 102 8.40 17.60 -20.73
CA ILE A 102 9.75 18.18 -20.86
C ILE A 102 10.57 17.50 -21.97
N LYS A 103 10.49 16.17 -22.10
CA LYS A 103 11.18 15.44 -23.18
C LYS A 103 10.62 15.77 -24.55
N LYS A 104 9.30 15.96 -24.66
CA LYS A 104 8.63 16.36 -25.91
C LYS A 104 9.05 17.78 -26.30
N ASP A 105 8.93 18.73 -25.38
CA ASP A 105 9.27 20.13 -25.60
C ASP A 105 10.76 20.28 -25.96
N LYS A 106 11.65 19.56 -25.26
CA LYS A 106 13.07 19.49 -25.59
C LYS A 106 13.30 19.02 -27.03
N LYS A 107 12.59 17.99 -27.48
CA LYS A 107 12.72 17.44 -28.84
C LYS A 107 12.22 18.42 -29.91
N GLU A 108 11.11 19.10 -29.64
CA GLU A 108 10.52 20.10 -30.53
C GLU A 108 11.45 21.32 -30.69
N ILE A 109 11.95 21.87 -29.57
CA ILE A 109 12.92 22.99 -29.58
C ILE A 109 14.19 22.60 -30.33
N LEU A 110 14.75 21.41 -30.09
CA LEU A 110 15.92 20.94 -30.83
C LEU A 110 15.66 20.80 -32.34
N GLY A 111 14.45 20.39 -32.74
CA GLY A 111 14.04 20.34 -34.14
C GLY A 111 14.02 21.72 -34.78
N ASN A 112 13.35 22.67 -34.12
CA ASN A 112 13.24 24.05 -34.61
C ASN A 112 14.61 24.75 -34.70
N LEU A 113 15.51 24.51 -33.73
CA LEU A 113 16.88 25.06 -33.78
C LEU A 113 17.69 24.52 -34.96
N VAL A 114 17.50 23.24 -35.32
CA VAL A 114 18.16 22.63 -36.49
C VAL A 114 17.61 23.18 -37.80
N GLU A 115 16.31 23.48 -37.88
CA GLU A 115 15.70 24.10 -39.04
C GLU A 115 16.18 25.54 -39.23
N LEU A 116 16.18 26.34 -38.16
CA LEU A 116 16.74 27.70 -38.16
C LEU A 116 18.22 27.73 -38.55
N GLU A 117 19.03 26.78 -38.06
CA GLU A 117 20.45 26.67 -38.44
C GLU A 117 20.63 26.45 -39.96
N LYS A 118 19.72 25.70 -40.61
CA LYS A 118 19.77 25.45 -42.06
C LYS A 118 19.35 26.67 -42.87
N GLU A 119 18.36 27.42 -42.42
CA GLU A 119 17.90 28.65 -43.10
C GLU A 119 19.01 29.72 -43.12
N LEU A 120 19.85 29.77 -42.08
CA LEU A 120 20.94 30.73 -41.93
C LEU A 120 22.21 30.37 -42.73
N ASP A 121 22.35 29.14 -43.25
CA ASP A 121 23.59 28.66 -43.92
C ASP A 121 23.84 29.33 -45.28
N GLY A 122 22.88 30.10 -45.80
CA GLY A 122 22.97 30.80 -47.09
C GLY A 122 23.35 32.28 -47.03
N ASN A 123 23.42 32.90 -45.85
CA ASN A 123 23.61 34.36 -45.73
C ASN A 123 24.85 34.75 -44.91
N PHE A 124 25.83 35.40 -45.55
CA PHE A 124 27.13 35.74 -44.95
C PHE A 124 27.01 36.74 -43.77
N GLU A 125 25.98 37.60 -43.77
CA GLU A 125 25.73 38.55 -42.68
C GLU A 125 25.24 37.88 -41.38
N GLN A 126 24.71 36.66 -41.44
CA GLN A 126 24.06 36.01 -40.30
C GLN A 126 24.95 35.09 -39.46
N LYS A 127 26.28 35.12 -39.67
CA LYS A 127 27.25 34.28 -38.96
C LYS A 127 27.12 34.36 -37.43
N CYS A 128 26.87 35.56 -36.87
CA CYS A 128 26.73 35.77 -35.42
C CYS A 128 25.50 35.04 -34.84
N GLN A 129 24.37 35.06 -35.54
CA GLN A 129 23.13 34.40 -35.08
C GLN A 129 23.29 32.88 -35.06
N ARG A 130 24.01 32.33 -36.03
CA ARG A 130 24.30 30.89 -36.11
C ARG A 130 25.09 30.39 -34.90
N GLU A 131 26.12 31.11 -34.50
CA GLU A 131 26.94 30.70 -33.35
C GLU A 131 26.11 30.69 -32.05
N HIS A 132 25.22 31.66 -31.87
CA HIS A 132 24.32 31.67 -30.71
C HIS A 132 23.30 30.51 -30.72
N ILE A 133 22.77 30.13 -31.89
CA ILE A 133 21.88 28.96 -32.03
C ILE A 133 22.62 27.66 -31.71
N LYS A 134 23.88 27.53 -32.14
CA LYS A 134 24.72 26.37 -31.80
C LYS A 134 24.94 26.26 -30.30
N GLU A 135 25.25 27.38 -29.65
CA GLU A 135 25.44 27.44 -28.19
C GLU A 135 24.16 27.01 -27.45
N LEU A 136 23.00 27.55 -27.83
CA LEU A 136 21.72 27.14 -27.25
C LEU A 136 21.44 25.65 -27.46
N ARG A 137 21.70 25.13 -28.67
CA ARG A 137 21.55 23.70 -28.98
C ARG A 137 22.46 22.85 -28.11
N GLU A 138 23.71 23.28 -27.88
CA GLU A 138 24.66 22.58 -27.03
C GLU A 138 24.18 22.53 -25.58
N ILE A 139 23.79 23.68 -25.01
CA ILE A 139 23.21 23.77 -23.65
C ILE A 139 22.00 22.85 -23.52
N LEU A 140 21.06 22.94 -24.47
CA LEU A 140 19.83 22.16 -24.44
C LEU A 140 20.12 20.67 -24.61
N SER A 141 21.09 20.30 -25.44
CA SER A 141 21.52 18.90 -25.62
C SER A 141 22.13 18.33 -24.33
N ASN A 142 22.94 19.14 -23.62
CA ASN A 142 23.59 18.80 -22.36
C ASN A 142 22.61 18.64 -21.18
N LEU A 143 21.37 19.18 -21.28
CA LEU A 143 20.32 18.90 -20.30
C LEU A 143 19.96 17.41 -20.30
N ASN A 144 20.56 16.63 -19.40
CA ASN A 144 20.46 15.18 -19.37
C ASN A 144 19.11 14.70 -18.82
N THR A 145 18.11 14.60 -19.70
CA THR A 145 16.77 14.05 -19.38
C THR A 145 16.78 12.56 -19.00
N LYS A 146 17.88 11.84 -19.20
CA LYS A 146 18.02 10.45 -18.70
C LYS A 146 18.18 10.43 -17.19
N SER A 147 18.97 11.37 -16.63
CA SER A 147 19.21 11.47 -15.19
C SER A 147 17.91 11.65 -14.40
N THR A 148 17.04 12.57 -14.84
CA THR A 148 15.74 12.81 -14.18
C THR A 148 14.81 11.59 -14.23
N THR A 149 14.90 10.77 -15.29
CA THR A 149 14.10 9.53 -15.39
C THR A 149 14.60 8.46 -14.42
N ILE A 150 15.92 8.31 -14.28
CA ILE A 150 16.54 7.38 -13.32
C ILE A 150 16.16 7.77 -11.89
N LEU A 151 16.24 9.06 -11.55
CA LEU A 151 15.85 9.57 -10.24
C LEU A 151 14.37 9.28 -9.93
N LEU A 152 13.47 9.41 -10.91
CA LEU A 152 12.05 9.03 -10.73
C LEU A 152 11.91 7.54 -10.40
N TYR A 153 12.62 6.65 -11.10
CA TYR A 153 12.55 5.22 -10.81
C TYR A 153 13.11 4.86 -9.43
N ILE A 154 14.20 5.50 -9.00
CA ILE A 154 14.74 5.34 -7.65
C ILE A 154 13.72 5.83 -6.62
N PHE A 155 13.07 6.97 -6.86
CA PHE A 155 12.03 7.49 -5.99
C PHE A 155 10.84 6.53 -5.88
N ILE A 156 10.36 5.99 -7.00
CA ILE A 156 9.30 4.97 -7.02
C ILE A 156 9.72 3.74 -6.20
N LEU A 157 10.95 3.27 -6.35
CA LEU A 157 11.46 2.14 -5.57
C LEU A 157 11.45 2.42 -4.06
N ILE A 158 11.88 3.62 -3.65
CA ILE A 158 11.84 4.06 -2.24
C ILE A 158 10.40 4.10 -1.71
N VAL A 159 9.45 4.63 -2.50
CA VAL A 159 8.03 4.67 -2.15
C VAL A 159 7.48 3.24 -1.95
N VAL A 160 7.83 2.30 -2.83
CA VAL A 160 7.40 0.90 -2.73
C VAL A 160 7.94 0.25 -1.45
N ILE A 161 9.23 0.42 -1.16
CA ILE A 161 9.84 -0.15 0.06
C ILE A 161 9.21 0.47 1.32
N SER A 162 9.08 1.79 1.37
CA SER A 162 8.47 2.53 2.49
C SER A 162 7.03 2.09 2.74
N THR A 163 6.23 1.97 1.68
CA THR A 163 4.82 1.53 1.78
C THR A 163 4.74 0.09 2.28
N SER A 164 5.59 -0.80 1.77
CA SER A 164 5.62 -2.21 2.20
C SER A 164 5.95 -2.35 3.69
N ALA A 165 6.93 -1.60 4.18
CA ALA A 165 7.28 -1.59 5.61
C ALA A 165 6.12 -1.09 6.48
N ARG A 166 5.41 -0.04 6.05
CA ARG A 166 4.22 0.47 6.76
C ARG A 166 3.08 -0.55 6.78
N TYR A 167 2.82 -1.22 5.66
CA TYR A 167 1.81 -2.26 5.57
C TYR A 167 2.12 -3.42 6.52
N MET A 168 3.39 -3.83 6.61
CA MET A 168 3.84 -4.87 7.53
C MET A 168 3.60 -4.49 8.99
N ASN A 169 3.92 -3.26 9.37
CA ASN A 169 3.64 -2.75 10.72
C ASN A 169 2.14 -2.72 11.02
N PHE A 170 1.32 -2.31 10.05
CA PHE A 170 -0.13 -2.34 10.19
C PHE A 170 -0.65 -3.76 10.39
N ALA A 171 -0.17 -4.74 9.62
CA ALA A 171 -0.52 -6.15 9.77
C ALA A 171 -0.11 -6.70 11.15
N LYS A 172 1.10 -6.38 11.63
CA LYS A 172 1.59 -6.72 12.97
C LYS A 172 0.63 -6.22 14.05
N THR A 173 0.34 -4.93 14.06
CA THR A 173 -0.51 -4.32 15.10
C THR A 173 -1.96 -4.78 15.01
N SER A 174 -2.48 -4.98 13.79
CA SER A 174 -3.83 -5.55 13.59
C SER A 174 -3.96 -6.96 14.17
N TYR A 175 -2.93 -7.81 13.98
CA TYR A 175 -2.89 -9.14 14.58
C TYR A 175 -2.84 -9.08 16.11
N ILE A 176 -1.96 -8.24 16.69
CA ILE A 176 -1.83 -8.04 18.13
C ILE A 176 -3.18 -7.63 18.74
N ASN A 177 -3.84 -6.61 18.18
CA ASN A 177 -5.13 -6.15 18.68
C ASN A 177 -6.22 -7.24 18.57
N SER A 178 -6.20 -8.03 17.51
CA SER A 178 -7.15 -9.15 17.33
C SER A 178 -6.93 -10.23 18.39
N ALA A 179 -5.68 -10.61 18.63
CA ALA A 179 -5.29 -11.61 19.63
C ALA A 179 -5.67 -11.17 21.06
N ILE A 180 -5.38 -9.91 21.42
CA ILE A 180 -5.76 -9.38 22.74
C ILE A 180 -7.28 -9.27 22.88
N SER A 181 -7.98 -8.81 21.85
CA SER A 181 -9.44 -8.69 21.87
C SER A 181 -10.11 -10.05 22.04
N HIS A 182 -9.61 -11.08 21.34
CA HIS A 182 -10.08 -12.44 21.48
C HIS A 182 -9.85 -12.96 22.91
N TYR A 183 -8.63 -12.85 23.44
CA TYR A 183 -8.34 -13.22 24.83
C TYR A 183 -9.28 -12.53 25.84
N LYS A 184 -9.45 -11.20 25.74
CA LYS A 184 -10.31 -10.42 26.64
C LYS A 184 -11.76 -10.87 26.57
N GLN A 185 -12.29 -11.15 25.38
CA GLN A 185 -13.66 -11.66 25.22
C GLN A 185 -13.81 -13.04 25.87
N GLY A 186 -12.86 -13.96 25.64
CA GLY A 186 -12.87 -15.28 26.27
C GLY A 186 -12.86 -15.18 27.80
N MET A 187 -11.97 -14.35 28.36
CA MET A 187 -11.88 -14.10 29.79
C MET A 187 -13.17 -13.52 30.37
N GLN A 188 -13.80 -12.56 29.69
CA GLN A 188 -15.07 -11.99 30.13
C GLN A 188 -16.21 -13.02 30.15
N ILE A 189 -16.26 -13.92 29.17
CA ILE A 189 -17.28 -14.97 29.10
C ILE A 189 -17.12 -15.97 30.24
N ILE A 190 -15.90 -16.41 30.54
CA ILE A 190 -15.66 -17.42 31.59
C ILE A 190 -15.66 -16.84 33.01
N LYS A 191 -15.48 -15.52 33.17
CA LYS A 191 -15.36 -14.84 34.46
C LYS A 191 -16.41 -15.25 35.52
N PRO A 192 -17.72 -15.36 35.23
CA PRO A 192 -18.70 -15.76 36.24
C PRO A 192 -18.71 -17.27 36.54
N TYR A 193 -18.00 -18.10 35.77
CA TYR A 193 -18.02 -19.56 35.86
C TYR A 193 -16.75 -20.16 36.46
N ILE A 194 -15.71 -19.35 36.70
CA ILE A 194 -14.43 -19.81 37.26
C ILE A 194 -14.14 -19.17 38.62
N PRO A 195 -13.46 -19.86 39.54
CA PRO A 195 -12.99 -19.26 40.79
C PRO A 195 -12.04 -18.09 40.53
N THR A 196 -12.08 -17.08 41.41
CA THR A 196 -11.27 -15.87 41.31
C THR A 196 -9.77 -16.17 41.25
N GLU A 197 -9.29 -17.17 42.00
CA GLU A 197 -7.89 -17.58 42.03
C GLU A 197 -7.44 -18.07 40.65
N ARG A 198 -8.32 -18.82 39.98
CA ARG A 198 -8.05 -19.34 38.64
C ARG A 198 -8.09 -18.24 37.58
N TYR A 199 -8.98 -17.27 37.73
CA TYR A 199 -9.03 -16.09 36.88
C TYR A 199 -7.72 -15.29 36.97
N ILE A 200 -7.25 -15.01 38.20
CA ILE A 200 -5.98 -14.29 38.45
C ILE A 200 -4.78 -15.07 37.89
N LEU A 201 -4.77 -16.40 38.02
CA LEU A 201 -3.70 -17.22 37.46
C LEU A 201 -3.61 -17.09 35.94
N ILE A 202 -4.74 -17.16 35.23
CA ILE A 202 -4.77 -17.02 33.77
C ILE A 202 -4.31 -15.61 33.36
N GLU A 203 -4.73 -14.55 34.07
CA GLU A 203 -4.24 -13.19 33.81
C GLU A 203 -2.73 -13.05 34.04
N SER A 204 -2.20 -13.66 35.10
CA SER A 204 -0.77 -13.64 35.40
C SER A 204 0.05 -14.36 34.33
N GLU A 205 -0.45 -15.48 33.82
CA GLU A 205 0.20 -16.22 32.73
C GLU A 205 0.13 -15.44 31.41
N PHE A 206 -0.99 -14.77 31.13
CA PHE A 206 -1.12 -13.91 29.95
C PHE A 206 -0.07 -12.78 29.97
N ALA A 207 0.15 -12.15 31.13
CA ALA A 207 1.16 -11.10 31.29
C ALA A 207 2.61 -11.60 31.11
N GLN A 208 2.84 -12.92 31.16
CA GLN A 208 4.16 -13.56 31.05
C GLN A 208 4.40 -14.19 29.67
N ILE A 209 3.51 -13.99 28.70
CA ILE A 209 3.69 -14.51 27.35
C ILE A 209 4.92 -13.87 26.70
N ASN A 210 5.83 -14.72 26.20
CA ASN A 210 7.01 -14.31 25.45
C ASN A 210 7.08 -14.93 24.05
N ARG A 211 6.37 -16.03 23.82
CA ARG A 211 6.36 -16.81 22.58
C ARG A 211 4.97 -17.32 22.26
N LYS A 212 4.81 -17.85 21.05
CA LYS A 212 3.57 -18.40 20.54
C LYS A 212 2.98 -19.47 21.46
N GLU A 213 3.82 -20.38 21.93
CA GLU A 213 3.42 -21.53 22.74
C GLU A 213 2.77 -21.08 24.05
N ASP A 214 3.30 -20.04 24.67
CA ASP A 214 2.77 -19.50 25.92
C ASP A 214 1.34 -18.95 25.70
N TYR A 215 1.14 -18.19 24.62
CA TYR A 215 -0.19 -17.65 24.28
C TYR A 215 -1.20 -18.76 23.96
N VAL A 216 -0.79 -19.77 23.18
CA VAL A 216 -1.64 -20.92 22.87
C VAL A 216 -2.02 -21.69 24.15
N ASN A 217 -1.09 -21.85 25.09
CA ASN A 217 -1.37 -22.49 26.38
C ASN A 217 -2.41 -21.71 27.21
N VAL A 218 -2.31 -20.38 27.23
CA VAL A 218 -3.30 -19.50 27.89
C VAL A 218 -4.67 -19.63 27.22
N LEU A 219 -4.73 -19.59 25.88
CA LEU A 219 -5.99 -19.76 25.15
C LEU A 219 -6.62 -21.14 25.38
N ASN A 220 -5.82 -22.21 25.43
CA ASN A 220 -6.31 -23.56 25.70
C ASN A 220 -6.97 -23.65 27.08
N LYS A 221 -6.44 -22.97 28.10
CA LYS A 221 -7.07 -22.91 29.43
C LYS A 221 -8.44 -22.26 29.36
N ILE A 222 -8.59 -21.18 28.57
CA ILE A 222 -9.88 -20.52 28.34
C ILE A 222 -10.84 -21.45 27.59
N TYR A 223 -10.38 -22.13 26.52
CA TYR A 223 -11.21 -23.04 25.74
C TYR A 223 -11.74 -24.22 26.55
N ILE A 224 -10.91 -24.80 27.42
CA ILE A 224 -11.34 -25.89 28.33
C ILE A 224 -12.51 -25.43 29.21
N GLU A 225 -12.46 -24.21 29.74
CA GLU A 225 -13.54 -23.67 30.58
C GLU A 225 -14.79 -23.33 29.77
N LEU A 226 -14.64 -22.85 28.54
CA LEU A 226 -15.76 -22.60 27.63
C LEU A 226 -16.47 -23.90 27.23
N GLU A 227 -15.71 -24.93 26.89
CA GLU A 227 -16.23 -26.26 26.53
C GLU A 227 -16.96 -26.91 27.71
N ARG A 228 -16.41 -26.82 28.93
CA ARG A 228 -17.06 -27.30 30.17
C ARG A 228 -18.43 -26.67 30.42
N ASN A 229 -18.62 -25.42 29.99
CA ASN A 229 -19.86 -24.68 30.16
C ASN A 229 -20.72 -24.64 28.89
N ASN A 230 -20.42 -25.45 27.87
CA ASN A 230 -21.13 -25.54 26.59
C ASN A 230 -21.22 -24.22 25.80
N PHE A 231 -20.22 -23.35 25.93
CA PHE A 231 -20.15 -22.14 25.09
C PHE A 231 -19.56 -22.46 23.72
N ASN A 232 -20.28 -22.06 22.67
CA ASN A 232 -19.73 -22.08 21.31
C ASN A 232 -18.87 -20.83 21.11
N TYR A 233 -17.55 -21.02 21.11
CA TYR A 233 -16.58 -19.94 20.96
C TYR A 233 -15.62 -20.22 19.81
N ARG A 234 -15.43 -19.24 18.94
CA ARG A 234 -14.56 -19.38 17.77
C ARG A 234 -13.10 -19.48 18.22
N LYS A 235 -12.43 -20.57 17.83
CA LYS A 235 -10.98 -20.73 18.06
C LYS A 235 -10.21 -19.66 17.27
N PHE A 236 -9.29 -18.98 17.96
CA PHE A 236 -8.32 -18.08 17.37
C PHE A 236 -7.16 -18.90 16.81
N ASP A 237 -6.78 -18.61 15.57
CA ASP A 237 -5.64 -19.24 14.92
C ASP A 237 -4.39 -18.41 15.19
N ALA A 238 -3.53 -18.90 16.08
CA ALA A 238 -2.30 -18.23 16.44
C ALA A 238 -1.27 -18.41 15.31
N TRP A 239 -0.79 -17.29 14.77
CA TRP A 239 0.19 -17.25 13.70
C TRP A 239 1.59 -17.73 14.14
#